data_AF-A0A8W8L527-F1
#
_entry.id   AF-A0A8W8L527-F1
#
_cell.length_a   1.000
_cell.length_b   1.000
_cell.length_c   1.000
_cell.angle_alpha   90.00
_cell.angle_beta   90.00
_cell.angle_gamma   90.00
#
_symmetry.space_group_name_H-M   'P 1'
#
loop_
_entity.id
_entity.type
_entity.pdbx_description
1 polymer ?
#
loop_
_entity_poly.entity_id
_entity_poly.type
_entity_poly.pdbx_seq_one_letter_code
_entity_poly.pdbx_strand_id
1 'polypeptide(L)'
;MYRILSECGAQIRTSLEGIDYFIAEGGRAFRTILDLLKELLKFQVLNQQEIKYFSAIILQCKQHLRADFKIHISPDSKVADHCQTFALSDSLHPEFAVTCQHHHDLVCVTCEQMKDVLSSLMKTIQCSSNHGLTDSLRDLQSKLQNAMQGITNVKRHLIRCRNQNLISLTRYNITKCF
;
A
#
# COMPACT_ATOMS: atom_id res chain seq x y z
N MET A 1 -18.14 -16.99 35.34
CA MET A 1 -16.67 -16.83 35.44
C MET A 1 -16.07 -17.49 34.21
N TYR A 2 -15.85 -16.72 33.15
CA TYR A 2 -15.49 -17.26 31.84
C TYR A 2 -13.99 -17.53 31.76
N ARG A 3 -13.62 -18.81 31.71
CA ARG A 3 -12.32 -19.29 31.20
C ARG A 3 -12.29 -19.02 29.70
N ILE A 4 -11.62 -17.95 29.28
CA ILE A 4 -11.32 -17.69 27.88
C ILE A 4 -9.80 -17.53 27.74
N LEU A 5 -9.22 -18.61 27.23
CA LEU A 5 -8.00 -18.74 26.42
C LEU A 5 -6.65 -18.57 27.13
N SER A 6 -6.21 -19.70 27.70
CA SER A 6 -4.80 -20.09 27.74
C SER A 6 -4.18 -19.93 26.35
N GLU A 7 -3.10 -19.14 26.30
CA GLU A 7 -2.03 -19.12 25.30
C GLU A 7 -2.36 -19.81 23.97
N CYS A 8 -2.98 -19.07 23.07
CA CYS A 8 -2.94 -19.45 21.66
C CYS A 8 -1.53 -19.11 21.15
N GLY A 9 -0.62 -20.06 21.22
CA GLY A 9 0.69 -19.96 20.59
C GLY A 9 0.47 -19.67 19.11
N ALA A 10 0.69 -18.42 18.69
CA ALA A 10 0.38 -17.97 17.34
C ALA A 10 0.94 -18.97 16.32
N GLN A 11 0.04 -19.74 15.70
CA GLN A 11 0.37 -20.71 14.68
C GLN A 11 0.96 -19.96 13.50
N ILE A 12 2.19 -20.32 13.12
CA ILE A 12 2.79 -19.85 11.88
C ILE A 12 2.01 -20.52 10.76
N ARG A 13 1.01 -19.82 10.21
CA ARG A 13 0.37 -20.24 8.97
C ARG A 13 1.31 -19.90 7.81
N THR A 14 2.13 -20.86 7.41
CA THR A 14 2.80 -20.86 6.10
C THR A 14 1.79 -21.23 5.01
N SER A 15 0.73 -20.44 4.84
CA SER A 15 -0.02 -20.48 3.57
C SER A 15 0.69 -19.53 2.61
N LEU A 16 1.47 -20.12 1.70
CA LEU A 16 2.12 -19.39 0.60
C LEU A 16 1.07 -18.74 -0.33
N GLU A 17 -0.13 -19.33 -0.43
CA GLU A 17 -1.21 -18.87 -1.30
C GLU A 17 -1.70 -17.46 -0.95
N GLY A 18 -1.70 -17.09 0.34
CA GLY A 18 -2.08 -15.75 0.77
C GLY A 18 -1.07 -14.67 0.33
N ILE A 19 0.22 -15.00 0.29
CA ILE A 19 1.29 -14.07 -0.12
C ILE A 19 1.19 -13.80 -1.63
N ASP A 20 0.99 -14.86 -2.41
CA ASP A 20 0.87 -14.77 -3.86
C ASP A 20 -0.36 -13.96 -4.28
N TYR A 21 -1.47 -14.07 -3.54
CA TYR A 21 -2.68 -13.29 -3.80
C TYR A 21 -2.41 -11.77 -3.72
N PHE A 22 -1.81 -11.29 -2.63
CA PHE A 22 -1.56 -9.85 -2.45
C PHE A 22 -0.50 -9.34 -3.43
N ILE A 23 0.58 -10.09 -3.68
CA ILE A 23 1.58 -9.67 -4.68
C ILE A 23 0.96 -9.60 -6.08
N ALA A 24 0.12 -10.58 -6.44
CA ALA A 24 -0.61 -10.55 -7.69
C ALA A 24 -1.64 -9.41 -7.75
N GLU A 25 -2.34 -9.12 -6.65
CA GLU A 25 -3.28 -8.00 -6.51
C GLU A 25 -2.59 -6.65 -6.73
N GLY A 26 -1.46 -6.40 -6.08
CA GLY A 26 -0.67 -5.17 -6.33
C GLY A 26 -0.16 -5.10 -7.75
N GLY A 27 0.33 -6.23 -8.28
CA GLY A 27 0.74 -6.33 -9.67
C GLY A 27 -0.39 -6.03 -10.68
N ARG A 28 -1.64 -6.37 -10.34
CA ARG A 28 -2.84 -6.00 -11.10
C ARG A 28 -3.16 -4.51 -10.93
N ALA A 29 -3.15 -3.99 -9.70
CA ALA A 29 -3.44 -2.58 -9.41
C ALA A 29 -2.54 -1.62 -10.20
N PHE A 30 -1.22 -1.86 -10.23
CA PHE A 30 -0.30 -1.05 -11.05
C PHE A 30 -0.58 -1.15 -12.55
N ARG A 31 -0.94 -2.33 -13.06
CA ARG A 31 -1.33 -2.49 -14.47
C ARG A 31 -2.60 -1.72 -14.79
N THR A 32 -3.60 -1.83 -13.93
CA THR A 32 -4.86 -1.08 -14.04
C THR A 32 -4.60 0.43 -14.13
N ILE A 33 -3.71 0.98 -13.31
CA ILE A 33 -3.35 2.41 -13.39
C ILE A 33 -2.65 2.76 -14.71
N LEU A 34 -1.72 1.92 -15.18
CA LEU A 34 -1.03 2.15 -16.46
C LEU A 34 -1.99 2.06 -17.66
N ASP A 35 -3.00 1.20 -17.60
CA ASP A 35 -4.04 1.11 -18.63
C ASP A 35 -5.02 2.28 -18.53
N LEU A 36 -5.37 2.72 -17.32
CA LEU A 36 -6.14 3.95 -17.07
C LEU A 36 -5.47 5.16 -17.72
N LEU A 37 -4.16 5.32 -17.59
CA LEU A 37 -3.40 6.40 -18.24
C LEU A 37 -3.61 6.40 -19.77
N LYS A 38 -3.64 5.23 -20.42
CA LYS A 38 -3.92 5.15 -21.87
C LYS A 38 -5.34 5.59 -22.20
N GLU A 39 -6.33 5.25 -21.37
CA GLU A 39 -7.70 5.71 -21.56
C GLU A 39 -7.83 7.22 -21.36
N LEU A 40 -7.14 7.79 -20.38
CA LEU A 40 -7.13 9.25 -20.16
C LEU A 40 -6.52 10.03 -21.32
N LEU A 41 -5.55 9.44 -22.04
CA LEU A 41 -5.04 9.99 -23.29
C LEU A 41 -6.11 9.99 -24.40
N LYS A 42 -6.85 8.88 -24.54
CA LYS A 42 -7.93 8.76 -25.55
C LYS A 42 -9.05 9.76 -25.31
N PHE A 43 -9.40 9.98 -24.05
CA PHE A 43 -10.39 10.98 -23.64
C PHE A 43 -9.85 12.42 -23.66
N GLN A 44 -8.59 12.63 -24.06
CA GLN A 44 -7.91 13.94 -24.06
C GLN A 44 -7.93 14.63 -22.69
N VAL A 45 -8.05 13.85 -21.62
CA VAL A 45 -7.96 14.33 -20.24
C VAL A 45 -6.51 14.63 -19.87
N LEU A 46 -5.57 13.85 -20.43
CA LEU A 46 -4.14 14.04 -20.26
C LEU A 46 -3.45 14.06 -21.63
N ASN A 47 -2.36 14.81 -21.73
CA ASN A 47 -1.52 14.86 -22.91
C ASN A 47 -0.38 13.84 -22.85
N GLN A 48 0.32 13.65 -23.98
CA GLN A 48 1.39 12.65 -24.10
C GLN A 48 2.53 12.83 -23.10
N GLN A 49 2.87 14.07 -22.72
CA GLN A 49 3.94 14.36 -21.77
C GLN A 49 3.52 13.97 -20.35
N GLU A 50 2.30 14.31 -19.95
CA GLU A 50 1.71 13.93 -18.66
C GLU A 50 1.64 12.41 -18.50
N ILE A 51 1.20 11.70 -19.55
CA ILE A 51 1.16 10.23 -19.55
C ILE A 51 2.55 9.62 -19.35
N LYS A 52 3.57 10.15 -20.04
CA LYS A 52 4.96 9.68 -19.87
C LYS A 52 5.44 9.91 -18.44
N TYR A 53 5.19 11.10 -17.90
CA TYR A 53 5.56 11.48 -16.54
C TYR A 53 4.91 10.57 -15.49
N PHE A 54 3.59 10.44 -15.53
CA PHE A 54 2.87 9.58 -14.58
C PHE A 54 3.26 8.11 -14.73
N SER A 55 3.42 7.60 -15.95
CA SER A 55 3.84 6.22 -16.18
C SER A 55 5.21 5.93 -15.56
N ALA A 56 6.17 6.86 -15.71
CA ALA A 56 7.51 6.69 -15.14
C ALA A 56 7.46 6.58 -13.62
N ILE A 57 6.71 7.47 -12.95
CA ILE A 57 6.57 7.44 -11.48
C ILE A 57 5.83 6.19 -11.02
N ILE A 58 4.75 5.79 -11.69
CA ILE A 58 3.99 4.58 -11.34
C ILE A 58 4.86 3.32 -11.49
N LEU A 59 5.73 3.26 -12.51
CA LEU A 59 6.69 2.16 -12.67
C LEU A 59 7.78 2.18 -11.59
N GLN A 60 8.29 3.35 -11.22
CA GLN A 60 9.24 3.50 -10.12
C GLN A 60 8.62 3.07 -8.78
N CYS A 61 7.38 3.48 -8.53
CA CYS A 61 6.60 3.10 -7.36
C CYS A 61 6.40 1.58 -7.27
N LYS A 62 6.07 0.95 -8.40
CA LYS A 62 5.96 -0.51 -8.52
C LYS A 62 7.29 -1.21 -8.20
N GLN A 63 8.39 -0.71 -8.74
CA GLN A 63 9.72 -1.25 -8.48
C GLN A 63 10.10 -1.12 -7.01
N HIS A 64 9.84 0.04 -6.41
CA HIS A 64 10.09 0.32 -5.01
C HIS A 64 9.35 -0.67 -4.09
N LEU A 65 8.05 -0.89 -4.31
CA LEU A 65 7.29 -1.87 -3.51
C LEU A 65 7.78 -3.31 -3.71
N ARG A 66 8.32 -3.63 -4.88
CA ARG A 66 8.84 -4.97 -5.19
C ARG A 66 10.21 -5.23 -4.58
N ALA A 67 11.12 -4.28 -4.65
CA ALA A 67 12.54 -4.48 -4.35
C ALA A 67 12.95 -3.95 -2.97
N ASP A 68 12.60 -2.69 -2.68
CA ASP A 68 13.28 -1.94 -1.61
C ASP A 68 12.36 -1.63 -0.43
N PHE A 69 11.03 -1.65 -0.62
CA PHE A 69 10.12 -1.26 0.45
C PHE A 69 10.28 -2.12 1.72
N LYS A 70 10.49 -3.44 1.55
CA LYS A 70 10.65 -4.38 2.69
C LYS A 70 11.85 -4.07 3.58
N ILE A 71 12.93 -3.51 3.03
CA ILE A 71 14.14 -3.20 3.81
C ILE A 71 13.98 -1.91 4.62
N HIS A 72 13.04 -1.04 4.25
CA HIS A 72 12.77 0.20 4.97
C HIS A 72 11.84 0.00 6.19
N ILE A 73 11.14 -1.14 6.27
CA ILE A 73 10.15 -1.41 7.31
C ILE A 73 10.83 -1.71 8.65
N SER A 74 10.47 -0.95 9.68
CA SER A 74 11.01 -1.07 11.05
C SER A 74 9.94 -0.70 12.09
N PRO A 75 9.93 -1.32 13.29
CA PRO A 75 9.03 -0.91 14.37
C PRO A 75 9.24 0.54 14.84
N ASP A 76 10.44 1.10 14.66
CA ASP A 76 10.84 2.42 15.16
C ASP A 76 11.04 3.44 14.02
N SER A 77 10.49 3.13 12.84
CA SER A 77 10.67 3.97 11.66
C SER A 77 10.04 5.34 11.86
N LYS A 78 10.84 6.40 11.69
CA LYS A 78 10.35 7.79 11.63
C LYS A 78 9.60 8.13 10.34
N VAL A 79 9.50 7.20 9.40
CA VAL A 79 8.61 7.31 8.24
C VAL A 79 7.32 6.55 8.52
N ALA A 80 6.19 7.26 8.51
CA ALA A 80 4.85 6.72 8.79
C ALA A 80 4.53 5.46 7.95
N ASP A 81 4.77 5.50 6.65
CA ASP A 81 4.51 4.39 5.71
C ASP A 81 5.36 3.13 5.94
N HIS A 82 6.43 3.25 6.73
CA HIS A 82 7.37 2.17 7.00
C HIS A 82 7.31 1.67 8.44
N CYS A 83 6.65 2.41 9.33
CA CYS A 83 6.48 2.02 10.72
C CYS A 83 5.47 0.87 10.82
N GLN A 84 5.91 -0.26 11.37
CA GLN A 84 5.06 -1.47 11.46
C GLN A 84 3.78 -1.23 12.23
N THR A 85 3.88 -0.47 13.32
CA THR A 85 2.76 -0.15 14.20
C THR A 85 1.84 0.88 13.55
N PHE A 86 2.40 2.00 13.10
CA PHE A 86 1.61 3.11 12.57
C PHE A 86 0.98 2.77 11.21
N ALA A 87 1.72 2.20 10.27
CA ALA A 87 1.21 1.89 8.93
C ALA A 87 0.12 0.79 8.91
N LEU A 88 0.02 0.00 9.98
CA LEU A 88 -1.05 -0.98 10.18
C LEU A 88 -2.18 -0.48 11.08
N SER A 89 -2.02 0.69 11.73
CA SER A 89 -3.07 1.30 12.55
C SER A 89 -4.23 1.79 11.68
N ASP A 90 -5.44 1.74 12.23
CA ASP A 90 -6.61 2.30 11.59
C ASP A 90 -6.87 3.72 12.11
N SER A 91 -6.67 4.73 11.26
CA SER A 91 -6.91 6.12 11.63
C SER A 91 -8.40 6.50 11.64
N LEU A 92 -9.27 5.68 11.05
CA LEU A 92 -10.72 5.92 10.99
C LEU A 92 -11.45 5.38 12.22
N HIS A 93 -10.83 4.43 12.92
CA HIS A 93 -11.37 3.78 14.10
C HIS A 93 -10.39 3.93 15.27
N PRO A 94 -10.51 5.01 16.08
CA PRO A 94 -9.62 5.27 17.21
C PRO A 94 -9.48 4.08 18.18
N GLU A 95 -10.51 3.25 18.31
CA GLU A 95 -10.50 2.02 19.09
C GLU A 95 -9.56 0.92 18.55
N PHE A 96 -9.21 0.98 17.26
CA PHE A 96 -8.25 0.11 16.59
C PHE A 96 -6.95 0.85 16.22
N ALA A 97 -6.82 2.12 16.60
CA ALA A 97 -5.61 2.90 16.41
C ALA A 97 -4.55 2.49 17.43
N VAL A 98 -3.35 2.19 16.96
CA VAL A 98 -2.20 1.89 17.82
C VAL A 98 -1.26 3.09 17.81
N THR A 99 -0.93 3.61 18.98
CA THR A 99 -0.02 4.73 19.13
C THR A 99 1.44 4.26 19.18
N CYS A 100 2.34 5.08 18.66
CA CYS A 100 3.79 4.84 18.71
C CYS A 100 4.43 5.71 19.79
N GLN A 101 5.53 5.24 20.37
CA GLN A 101 6.36 6.03 21.31
C GLN A 101 7.41 6.90 20.59
N HIS A 102 7.34 6.98 19.25
CA HIS A 102 8.22 7.77 18.40
C HIS A 102 7.41 8.64 17.45
N HIS A 103 8.07 9.64 16.85
CA HIS A 103 7.48 10.56 15.90
C HIS A 103 7.70 10.10 14.46
N HIS A 104 6.77 10.47 13.57
CA HIS A 104 6.83 10.18 12.14
C HIS A 104 7.15 11.44 11.32
N ASP A 105 8.30 12.04 11.60
CA ASP A 105 8.76 13.32 11.06
C ASP A 105 9.56 13.19 9.74
N LEU A 106 9.86 11.97 9.29
CA LEU A 106 10.55 11.71 8.04
C LEU A 106 9.60 11.25 6.93
N VAL A 107 9.99 11.54 5.69
CA VAL A 107 9.24 11.19 4.49
C VAL A 107 10.08 10.27 3.61
N CYS A 108 9.45 9.19 3.10
CA CYS A 108 10.02 8.43 2.01
C CYS A 108 9.62 9.06 0.68
N VAL A 109 10.60 9.57 -0.06
CA VAL A 109 10.39 10.26 -1.35
C VAL A 109 9.51 9.45 -2.29
N THR A 110 9.79 8.16 -2.47
CA THR A 110 9.00 7.31 -3.39
C THR A 110 7.58 7.05 -2.90
N CYS A 111 7.37 6.88 -1.58
CA CYS A 111 6.03 6.73 -1.02
C CYS A 111 5.22 8.01 -1.17
N GLU A 112 5.84 9.17 -1.02
CA GLU A 112 5.16 10.46 -1.14
C GLU A 112 4.83 10.78 -2.60
N GLN A 113 5.78 10.61 -3.52
CA GLN A 113 5.55 10.75 -4.95
C GLN A 113 4.41 9.84 -5.44
N MET A 114 4.29 8.62 -4.90
CA MET A 114 3.19 7.72 -5.19
C MET A 114 1.85 8.33 -4.78
N LYS A 115 1.74 8.87 -3.56
CA LYS A 115 0.52 9.52 -3.07
C LYS A 115 0.18 10.73 -3.94
N ASP A 116 1.15 11.59 -4.22
CA ASP A 116 0.98 12.81 -5.00
C ASP A 116 0.43 12.50 -6.40
N VAL A 117 1.03 11.54 -7.10
CA VAL A 117 0.57 11.15 -8.45
C VAL A 117 -0.83 10.54 -8.40
N LEU A 118 -1.11 9.64 -7.46
CA LEU A 118 -2.44 9.02 -7.35
C LEU A 118 -3.52 10.05 -7.00
N SER A 119 -3.23 10.98 -6.09
CA SER A 119 -4.12 12.09 -5.73
C SER A 119 -4.30 13.07 -6.89
N SER A 120 -3.25 13.38 -7.63
CA SER A 120 -3.32 14.22 -8.83
C SER A 120 -4.21 13.59 -9.89
N LEU A 121 -4.01 12.30 -10.19
CA LEU A 121 -4.84 11.57 -11.15
C LEU A 121 -6.30 11.53 -10.74
N MET A 122 -6.59 11.28 -9.46
CA MET A 122 -7.95 11.30 -8.93
C MET A 122 -8.62 12.66 -9.16
N LYS A 123 -7.93 13.75 -8.81
CA LYS A 123 -8.43 15.12 -8.99
C LYS A 123 -8.67 15.43 -10.47
N THR A 124 -7.73 15.08 -11.34
CA THR A 124 -7.87 15.29 -12.79
C THR A 124 -9.12 14.58 -13.32
N ILE A 125 -9.32 13.31 -13.01
CA ILE A 125 -10.50 12.54 -13.45
C ILE A 125 -11.79 13.17 -12.92
N GLN A 126 -11.82 13.56 -11.65
CA GLN A 126 -12.98 14.19 -11.03
C GLN A 126 -13.34 15.53 -11.70
N CYS A 127 -12.35 16.39 -11.93
CA CYS A 127 -12.55 17.66 -12.62
C CYS A 127 -13.08 17.45 -14.05
N SER A 128 -12.51 16.52 -14.80
CA SER A 128 -12.96 16.22 -16.17
C SER A 128 -14.38 15.62 -16.22
N SER A 129 -14.76 14.82 -15.21
CA SER A 129 -16.10 14.22 -15.13
C SER A 129 -17.22 15.25 -14.94
N ASN A 130 -16.91 16.38 -14.29
CA ASN A 130 -17.86 17.47 -14.04
C ASN A 130 -18.16 18.33 -15.29
N HIS A 131 -17.38 18.17 -16.37
CA HIS A 131 -17.48 18.98 -17.60
C HIS A 131 -18.16 18.24 -18.79
N GLY A 132 -18.88 17.14 -18.55
CA GLY A 132 -19.78 16.53 -19.55
C GLY A 132 -19.33 15.19 -20.16
N LEU A 133 -18.26 14.56 -19.65
CA LEU A 133 -17.82 13.21 -20.01
C LEU A 133 -18.05 12.25 -18.84
N THR A 134 -19.22 11.63 -18.77
CA THR A 134 -19.74 11.29 -17.43
C THR A 134 -19.60 9.82 -17.02
N ASP A 135 -20.09 8.84 -17.79
CA ASP A 135 -20.07 7.45 -17.33
C ASP A 135 -18.71 6.76 -17.44
N SER A 136 -18.03 6.91 -18.57
CA SER A 136 -16.71 6.30 -18.75
C SER A 136 -15.67 6.85 -17.78
N LEU A 137 -15.68 8.16 -17.49
CA LEU A 137 -14.74 8.74 -16.52
C LEU A 137 -15.10 8.37 -15.08
N ARG A 138 -16.39 8.23 -14.73
CA ARG A 138 -16.82 7.66 -13.43
C ARG A 138 -16.33 6.21 -13.25
N ASP A 139 -16.38 5.41 -14.31
CA ASP A 139 -15.81 4.06 -14.30
C ASP A 139 -14.30 4.09 -14.11
N LEU A 140 -13.60 5.00 -14.79
CA LEU A 140 -12.15 5.18 -14.60
C LEU A 140 -11.81 5.63 -13.17
N GLN A 141 -12.60 6.54 -12.59
CA GLN A 141 -12.46 6.98 -11.21
C GLN A 141 -12.60 5.80 -10.24
N SER A 142 -13.66 5.00 -10.40
CA SER A 142 -13.91 3.82 -9.55
C SER A 142 -12.78 2.79 -9.70
N LYS A 143 -12.29 2.55 -10.92
CA LYS A 143 -11.13 1.68 -11.17
C LYS A 143 -9.86 2.20 -10.49
N LEU A 144 -9.63 3.52 -10.54
CA LEU A 144 -8.48 4.14 -9.87
C LEU A 144 -8.58 4.00 -8.36
N GLN A 145 -9.75 4.26 -7.76
CA GLN A 145 -9.99 4.05 -6.32
C GLN A 145 -9.69 2.61 -5.90
N ASN A 146 -10.21 1.63 -6.65
CA ASN A 146 -9.96 0.22 -6.37
C ASN A 146 -8.48 -0.15 -6.50
N ALA A 147 -7.78 0.39 -7.51
CA ALA A 147 -6.34 0.17 -7.68
C ALA A 147 -5.52 0.79 -6.54
N MET A 148 -5.87 2.01 -6.08
CA MET A 148 -5.25 2.64 -4.91
C MET A 148 -5.44 1.81 -3.65
N GLN A 149 -6.63 1.22 -3.46
CA GLN A 149 -6.88 0.31 -2.35
C GLN A 149 -6.03 -0.95 -2.47
N GLY A 150 -5.89 -1.53 -3.67
CA GLY A 150 -5.02 -2.67 -3.93
C GLY A 150 -3.55 -2.38 -3.59
N ILE A 151 -3.02 -1.22 -3.98
CA ILE A 151 -1.65 -0.79 -3.62
C ILE A 151 -1.51 -0.68 -2.10
N THR A 152 -2.49 -0.07 -1.42
CA THR A 152 -2.51 0.06 0.04
C THR A 152 -2.53 -1.31 0.72
N ASN A 153 -3.34 -2.24 0.22
CA ASN A 153 -3.43 -3.62 0.71
C ASN A 153 -2.08 -4.34 0.59
N VAL A 154 -1.38 -4.19 -0.54
CA VAL A 154 -0.04 -4.74 -0.72
C VAL A 154 0.96 -4.13 0.25
N LYS A 155 0.97 -2.81 0.44
CA LYS A 155 1.87 -2.18 1.44
C LYS A 155 1.64 -2.77 2.82
N ARG A 156 0.39 -2.84 3.28
CA ARG A 156 0.03 -3.44 4.58
C ARG A 156 0.45 -4.91 4.65
N HIS A 157 0.24 -5.67 3.59
CA HIS A 157 0.67 -7.07 3.53
C HIS A 157 2.19 -7.21 3.67
N LEU A 158 2.97 -6.41 2.93
CA LEU A 158 4.44 -6.41 3.02
C LEU A 158 4.93 -6.10 4.45
N ILE A 159 4.26 -5.17 5.13
CA ILE A 159 4.55 -4.83 6.54
C ILE A 159 4.22 -6.00 7.47
N ARG A 160 3.06 -6.65 7.31
CA ARG A 160 2.69 -7.84 8.09
C ARG A 160 3.69 -8.98 7.88
N CYS A 161 4.12 -9.24 6.66
CA CYS A 161 5.14 -10.25 6.36
C CYS A 161 6.47 -9.93 7.06
N ARG A 162 6.90 -8.66 7.08
CA ARG A 162 8.12 -8.26 7.80
C ARG A 162 7.98 -8.47 9.30
N ASN A 163 6.84 -8.10 9.89
CA ASN A 163 6.58 -8.28 11.31
C ASN A 163 6.58 -9.78 11.71
N GLN A 164 5.93 -10.64 10.93
CA GLN A 164 5.94 -12.10 11.14
C GLN A 164 7.36 -12.69 11.06
N ASN A 165 8.19 -12.21 10.13
CA ASN A 165 9.58 -12.67 10.02
C ASN A 165 10.44 -12.25 11.22
N LEU A 166 10.23 -11.05 11.76
CA LEU A 166 10.90 -10.61 12.99
C LEU A 166 10.50 -11.48 14.19
N ILE A 167 9.21 -11.79 14.34
CA ILE A 167 8.70 -12.65 15.42
C ILE A 167 9.27 -14.07 15.31
N SER A 168 9.39 -14.62 14.11
CA SER A 168 9.99 -15.94 13.89
C SER A 168 11.47 -15.98 14.26
N LEU A 169 12.23 -14.92 13.94
CA LEU A 169 13.65 -14.80 14.28
C LEU A 169 13.87 -14.59 15.80
N THR A 170 13.05 -13.78 16.46
CA THR A 170 13.13 -13.60 17.92
C THR A 170 12.76 -14.89 18.66
N ARG A 171 11.75 -15.64 18.19
CA ARG A 171 11.42 -16.96 18.75
C ARG A 171 12.57 -17.97 18.59
N TYR A 172 13.30 -17.94 17.48
CA TYR A 172 14.46 -18.82 17.25
C TYR A 172 15.68 -18.46 18.12
N ASN A 173 15.81 -17.18 18.49
CA ASN A 173 16.87 -16.71 19.37
C ASN A 173 16.53 -16.93 20.86
N ILE A 174 15.24 -16.93 21.23
CA ILE A 174 14.78 -17.24 22.59
C ILE A 174 14.93 -18.74 22.89
N THR A 175 14.71 -19.64 21.91
CA THR A 175 14.93 -21.09 22.09
C THR A 175 16.40 -21.52 22.14
N LYS A 176 17.35 -20.60 21.99
CA LYS A 176 18.79 -20.86 22.22
C LYS A 176 19.33 -20.20 23.50
N CYS A 177 18.49 -19.53 24.27
CA CYS A 177 18.84 -18.97 25.58
C CYS A 177 17.95 -19.57 26.68
N PHE A 178 17.81 -20.90 26.72
CA PHE A 178 17.49 -21.70 27.90
C PHE A 178 18.10 -23.10 27.72
#